data_AF-A0A6H0ZXK3-F1
#
_entry.id   AF-A0A6H0ZXK3-F1
#
_cell.length_a   1.000
_cell.length_b   1.000
_cell.length_c   1.000
_cell.angle_alpha   90.00
_cell.angle_beta   90.00
_cell.angle_gamma   90.00
#
_symmetry.space_group_name_H-M   'P 1'
#
loop_
_entity.id
_entity.type
_entity.pdbx_description
1 polymer ?
#
loop_
_entity_poly.entity_id
_entity_poly.type
_entity_poly.pdbx_seq_one_letter_code
_entity_poly.pdbx_strand_id
1 'polypeptide(L)'
;METSTIVWIVVAVIVALILIALIGSLLKRKKAQHDRERAQELRTDAQTRASSLHGADQEARAAQAEADQRRIEAERAAAQAHEKQQALAHEQADVEQRVREADRVDPDVNVKSKDYRPTTPEAHPQGTVTNADGTLTYPDGSVRRADGSTVDSGGPELRG
;
A
#
# COMPACT_ATOMS: atom_id res chain seq x y z
N MET A 1 70.38 68.89 -12.73
CA MET A 1 69.56 68.23 -11.70
C MET A 1 70.53 67.63 -10.69
N GLU A 2 70.52 68.14 -9.46
CA GLU A 2 71.43 67.74 -8.38
C GLU A 2 71.15 66.29 -7.95
N THR A 3 72.19 65.48 -7.80
CA THR A 3 72.14 64.08 -7.36
C THR A 3 71.43 63.90 -6.01
N SER A 4 71.44 64.93 -5.15
CA SER A 4 70.73 64.98 -3.88
C SER A 4 69.21 64.78 -4.02
N THR A 5 68.59 65.39 -5.04
CA THR A 5 67.15 65.23 -5.30
C THR A 5 66.83 63.81 -5.77
N ILE A 6 67.70 63.22 -6.59
CA ILE A 6 67.55 61.84 -7.08
C ILE A 6 67.60 60.84 -5.92
N VAL A 7 68.55 61.01 -4.99
CA VAL A 7 68.68 60.13 -3.81
C VAL A 7 67.43 60.19 -2.92
N TRP A 8 66.90 61.38 -2.65
CA TRP A 8 65.68 61.53 -1.85
C TRP A 8 64.45 60.88 -2.50
N ILE A 9 64.31 60.98 -3.82
CA ILE A 9 63.23 60.32 -4.56
C ILE A 9 63.35 58.79 -4.42
N VAL A 10 64.55 58.22 -4.55
CA VAL A 10 64.77 56.78 -4.40
C VAL A 10 64.41 56.31 -2.99
N VAL A 11 64.82 57.05 -1.95
CA VAL A 11 64.47 56.72 -0.56
C VAL A 11 62.95 56.76 -0.35
N ALA A 12 62.27 57.80 -0.84
CA ALA A 12 60.83 57.92 -0.75
C ALA A 12 60.09 56.74 -1.42
N VAL A 13 60.57 56.29 -2.59
CA VAL A 13 60.01 55.13 -3.29
C VAL A 13 60.20 53.84 -2.49
N ILE A 14 61.39 53.61 -1.91
CA ILE A 14 61.64 52.42 -1.08
C ILE A 14 60.72 52.41 0.14
N VAL A 15 60.59 53.55 0.84
CA VAL A 15 59.69 53.67 1.99
C VAL A 15 58.24 53.42 1.57
N ALA A 16 57.81 53.96 0.42
CA ALA A 16 56.47 53.71 -0.11
C ALA A 16 56.23 52.22 -0.43
N LEU A 17 57.21 51.53 -1.03
CA LEU A 17 57.12 50.09 -1.33
C LEU A 17 57.01 49.25 -0.04
N ILE A 18 57.78 49.59 1.00
CA ILE A 18 57.71 48.90 2.30
C ILE A 18 56.33 49.10 2.95
N LEU A 19 55.78 50.32 2.90
CA LEU A 19 54.43 50.63 3.40
C LEU A 19 53.35 49.81 2.67
N ILE A 20 53.41 49.75 1.34
CA ILE A 20 52.46 48.96 0.53
C ILE A 20 52.54 47.47 0.91
N ALA A 21 53.75 46.93 1.09
CA ALA A 21 53.96 45.53 1.47
C ALA A 21 53.38 45.20 2.86
N LEU A 22 53.56 46.10 3.85
CA LEU A 22 53.02 45.94 5.20
C LEU A 22 51.48 45.94 5.21
N ILE A 23 50.86 46.87 4.49
CA ILE A 23 49.40 46.97 4.37
C ILE A 23 48.82 45.71 3.70
N GLY A 24 49.45 45.24 2.63
CA GLY A 24 49.04 44.01 1.93
C GLY A 24 49.08 42.76 2.81
N SER A 25 50.09 42.63 3.67
CA SER A 25 50.24 41.50 4.61
C SER A 25 49.12 41.46 5.65
N LEU A 26 48.74 42.60 6.22
CA LEU A 26 47.68 42.72 7.21
C LEU A 26 46.31 42.32 6.65
N LEU A 27 45.99 42.78 5.43
CA LEU A 27 44.75 42.43 4.72
C LEU A 27 44.67 40.93 4.44
N LYS A 28 45.80 40.31 4.04
CA LYS A 28 45.88 38.88 3.74
C LYS A 28 45.65 38.01 4.98
N ARG A 29 46.17 38.42 6.14
CA ARG A 29 45.97 37.73 7.43
C ARG A 29 44.50 37.76 7.87
N LYS A 30 43.83 38.90 7.72
CA LYS A 30 42.41 39.07 8.08
C LYS A 30 41.49 38.21 7.19
N LYS A 31 41.78 38.15 5.88
CA LYS A 31 41.06 37.28 4.95
C LYS A 31 41.24 35.80 5.27
N ALA A 32 42.46 35.37 5.62
CA ALA A 32 42.73 33.98 5.98
C ALA A 32 41.99 33.50 7.24
N GLN A 33 41.74 34.40 8.21
CA GLN A 33 40.92 34.08 9.39
C GLN A 33 39.44 33.89 9.02
N HIS A 34 38.89 34.83 8.26
CA HIS A 34 37.49 34.76 7.82
C HIS A 34 37.21 33.56 6.90
N ASP A 35 38.16 33.22 6.02
CA ASP A 35 38.06 32.03 5.16
C ASP A 35 38.13 30.73 6.01
N ARG A 36 38.87 30.72 7.13
CA ARG A 36 38.89 29.58 8.08
C ARG A 36 37.57 29.43 8.83
N GLU A 37 36.99 30.52 9.31
CA GLU A 37 35.69 30.52 10.00
C GLU A 37 34.59 30.04 9.05
N ARG A 38 34.51 30.57 7.83
CA ARG A 38 33.58 30.09 6.80
C ARG A 38 33.78 28.61 6.45
N ALA A 39 35.03 28.15 6.38
CA ALA A 39 35.31 26.75 6.12
C ALA A 39 34.84 25.85 7.28
N GLN A 40 34.95 26.31 8.53
CA GLN A 40 34.40 25.58 9.68
C GLN A 40 32.87 25.58 9.67
N GLU A 41 32.24 26.72 9.41
CA GLU A 41 30.78 26.84 9.31
C GLU A 41 30.22 25.91 8.24
N LEU A 42 30.82 25.89 7.04
CA LEU A 42 30.45 24.97 5.97
C LEU A 42 30.62 23.49 6.36
N ARG A 43 31.65 23.15 7.13
CA ARG A 43 31.82 21.77 7.64
C ARG A 43 30.74 21.40 8.65
N THR A 44 30.38 22.32 9.55
CA THR A 44 29.31 22.12 10.54
C THR A 44 27.94 22.01 9.86
N ASP A 45 27.64 22.86 8.87
CA ASP A 45 26.40 22.78 8.08
C ASP A 45 26.34 21.45 7.31
N ALA A 46 27.45 21.05 6.66
CA ALA A 46 27.53 19.77 5.97
C ALA A 46 27.32 18.57 6.92
N GLN A 47 27.89 18.59 8.14
CA GLN A 47 27.68 17.54 9.14
C GLN A 47 26.23 17.48 9.62
N THR A 48 25.60 18.64 9.84
CA THR A 48 24.20 18.73 10.25
C THR A 48 23.29 18.17 9.17
N ARG A 49 23.51 18.57 7.91
CA ARG A 49 22.75 18.05 6.76
C ARG A 49 22.99 16.56 6.51
N ALA A 50 24.22 16.07 6.68
CA ALA A 50 24.51 14.64 6.56
C ALA A 50 23.73 13.82 7.61
N SER A 51 23.62 14.35 8.83
CA SER A 51 22.86 13.71 9.91
C SER A 51 21.35 13.70 9.60
N SER A 52 20.80 14.79 9.08
CA SER A 52 19.39 14.84 8.69
C SER A 52 19.08 13.94 7.49
N LEU A 53 20.00 13.83 6.52
CA LEU A 53 19.86 12.91 5.39
C LEU A 53 19.87 11.46 5.84
N HIS A 54 20.68 11.11 6.84
CA HIS A 54 20.66 9.76 7.42
C HIS A 54 19.32 9.44 8.08
N GLY A 55 18.73 10.39 8.83
CA GLY A 55 17.39 10.24 9.39
C GLY A 55 16.31 10.08 8.31
N ALA A 56 16.36 10.90 7.26
CA ALA A 56 15.45 10.82 6.13
C ALA A 56 15.57 9.49 5.35
N ASP A 57 16.78 8.97 5.16
CA ASP A 57 17.01 7.65 4.53
C ASP A 57 16.44 6.51 5.40
N GLN A 58 16.62 6.58 6.72
CA GLN A 58 16.03 5.60 7.64
C GLN A 58 14.50 5.64 7.62
N GLU A 59 13.91 6.84 7.63
CA GLU A 59 12.46 7.02 7.54
C GLU A 59 11.91 6.51 6.20
N ALA A 60 12.58 6.82 5.09
CA ALA A 60 12.20 6.32 3.77
C ALA A 60 12.24 4.79 3.70
N ARG A 61 13.27 4.15 4.27
CA ARG A 61 13.37 2.69 4.36
C ARG A 61 12.27 2.08 5.24
N ALA A 62 11.93 2.72 6.35
CA ALA A 62 10.86 2.27 7.24
C ALA A 62 9.49 2.35 6.52
N ALA A 63 9.21 3.48 5.85
CA ALA A 63 8.00 3.65 5.06
C ALA A 63 7.90 2.63 3.91
N GLN A 64 9.02 2.36 3.23
CA GLN A 64 9.08 1.33 2.18
C GLN A 64 8.80 -0.07 2.74
N ALA A 65 9.40 -0.42 3.88
CA ALA A 65 9.17 -1.70 4.54
C ALA A 65 7.71 -1.89 4.96
N GLU A 66 7.07 -0.83 5.47
CA GLU A 66 5.64 -0.85 5.79
C GLU A 66 4.78 -1.04 4.54
N ALA A 67 5.10 -0.35 3.44
CA ALA A 67 4.39 -0.50 2.17
C ALA A 67 4.50 -1.94 1.62
N ASP A 68 5.69 -2.55 1.70
CA ASP A 68 5.90 -3.94 1.29
C ASP A 68 5.13 -4.93 2.19
N GLN A 69 5.06 -4.68 3.51
CA GLN A 69 4.23 -5.49 4.43
C GLN A 69 2.76 -5.43 4.05
N ARG A 70 2.22 -4.22 3.83
CA ARG A 70 0.82 -4.04 3.41
C ARG A 70 0.53 -4.71 2.06
N ARG A 71 1.49 -4.70 1.13
CA ARG A 71 1.36 -5.41 -0.16
C ARG A 71 1.24 -6.92 0.06
N ILE A 72 2.09 -7.50 0.91
CA ILE A 72 2.05 -8.94 1.23
C ILE A 72 0.72 -9.31 1.90
N GLU A 73 0.21 -8.48 2.81
CA GLU A 73 -1.09 -8.72 3.46
C GLU A 73 -2.24 -8.67 2.45
N ALA A 74 -2.23 -7.69 1.53
CA ALA A 74 -3.21 -7.58 0.46
C ALA A 74 -3.16 -8.80 -0.49
N GLU A 75 -1.97 -9.25 -0.87
CA GLU A 75 -1.77 -10.44 -1.69
C GLU A 75 -2.32 -11.70 -0.99
N ARG A 76 -2.07 -11.85 0.32
CA ARG A 76 -2.63 -12.97 1.10
C ARG A 76 -4.15 -12.92 1.18
N ALA A 77 -4.72 -11.75 1.43
CA ALA A 77 -6.18 -11.58 1.47
C ALA A 77 -6.82 -11.90 0.11
N ALA A 78 -6.19 -11.47 -0.98
CA ALA A 78 -6.64 -11.78 -2.34
C ALA A 78 -6.54 -13.29 -2.64
N ALA A 79 -5.45 -13.94 -2.25
CA ALA A 79 -5.28 -15.38 -2.42
C ALA A 79 -6.35 -16.18 -1.64
N GLN A 80 -6.64 -15.80 -0.39
CA GLN A 80 -7.71 -16.40 0.40
C GLN A 80 -9.09 -16.18 -0.21
N ALA A 81 -9.37 -14.99 -0.75
CA ALA A 81 -10.63 -14.72 -1.44
C ALA A 81 -10.77 -15.60 -2.68
N HIS A 82 -9.71 -15.75 -3.46
CA HIS A 82 -9.69 -16.60 -4.64
C HIS A 82 -9.88 -18.08 -4.29
N GLU A 83 -9.22 -18.57 -3.24
CA GLU A 83 -9.42 -19.94 -2.73
C GLU A 83 -10.88 -20.18 -2.33
N LYS A 84 -11.50 -19.25 -1.59
CA LYS A 84 -12.92 -19.34 -1.22
C LYS A 84 -13.85 -19.33 -2.43
N GLN A 85 -13.55 -18.51 -3.43
CA GLN A 85 -14.32 -18.49 -4.68
C GLN A 85 -14.20 -19.81 -5.45
N GLN A 86 -13.00 -20.39 -5.50
CA GLN A 86 -12.80 -21.71 -6.11
C GLN A 86 -13.54 -22.80 -5.34
N ALA A 87 -13.46 -22.81 -4.01
CA ALA A 87 -14.20 -23.75 -3.17
C ALA A 87 -15.71 -23.65 -3.42
N LEU A 88 -16.26 -22.43 -3.46
CA LEU A 88 -17.66 -22.19 -3.76
C LEU A 88 -18.04 -22.67 -5.18
N ALA A 89 -17.19 -22.43 -6.18
CA ALA A 89 -17.43 -22.93 -7.54
C ALA A 89 -17.41 -24.46 -7.61
N HIS A 90 -16.53 -25.12 -6.84
CA HIS A 90 -16.51 -26.56 -6.71
C HIS A 90 -17.78 -27.10 -6.04
N GLU A 91 -18.20 -26.51 -4.92
CA GLU A 91 -19.44 -26.88 -4.23
C GLU A 91 -20.67 -26.72 -5.13
N GLN A 92 -20.74 -25.63 -5.89
CA GLN A 92 -21.83 -25.42 -6.86
C GLN A 92 -21.83 -26.50 -7.95
N ALA A 93 -20.66 -26.85 -8.48
CA ALA A 93 -20.54 -27.91 -9.48
C ALA A 93 -20.98 -29.27 -8.90
N ASP A 94 -20.61 -29.57 -7.66
CA ASP A 94 -21.00 -30.80 -6.96
C ASP A 94 -22.52 -30.86 -6.73
N VAL A 95 -23.15 -29.75 -6.31
CA VAL A 95 -24.61 -29.66 -6.17
C VAL A 95 -25.29 -29.92 -7.51
N GLU A 96 -24.85 -29.25 -8.57
CA GLU A 96 -25.43 -29.42 -9.91
C GLU A 96 -25.23 -30.85 -10.45
N GLN A 97 -24.10 -31.49 -10.15
CA GLN A 97 -23.87 -32.90 -10.47
C GLN A 97 -24.85 -33.82 -9.72
N ARG A 98 -25.06 -33.59 -8.42
CA ARG A 98 -26.02 -34.38 -7.62
C ARG A 98 -27.45 -34.22 -8.09
N VAL A 99 -27.86 -33.00 -8.45
CA VAL A 99 -29.20 -32.74 -9.01
C VAL A 99 -29.37 -33.50 -10.33
N ARG A 100 -28.39 -33.44 -11.23
CA ARG A 100 -28.42 -34.23 -12.48
C ARG A 100 -28.46 -35.74 -12.26
N GLU A 101 -27.78 -36.23 -11.24
CA GLU A 101 -27.80 -37.65 -10.90
C GLU A 101 -29.16 -38.07 -10.32
N ALA A 102 -29.75 -37.24 -9.45
CA ALA A 102 -31.10 -37.44 -8.93
C ALA A 102 -32.14 -37.46 -10.05
N ASP A 103 -32.13 -36.46 -10.94
CA ASP A 103 -33.05 -36.38 -12.08
C ASP A 103 -32.91 -37.57 -13.04
N ARG A 104 -31.71 -38.18 -13.13
CA ARG A 104 -31.48 -39.35 -13.99
C ARG A 104 -32.15 -40.61 -13.46
N VAL A 105 -32.26 -40.75 -12.14
CA VAL A 105 -32.88 -41.91 -11.48
C VAL A 105 -34.37 -41.72 -11.23
N ASP A 106 -34.86 -40.48 -11.25
CA ASP A 106 -36.27 -40.15 -11.08
C ASP A 106 -37.09 -40.57 -12.32
N PRO A 107 -38.07 -41.50 -12.18
CA PRO A 107 -38.92 -41.91 -13.29
C PRO A 107 -39.86 -40.80 -13.79
N ASP A 108 -40.12 -39.77 -12.99
CA ASP A 108 -41.01 -38.66 -13.34
C ASP A 108 -40.30 -37.57 -14.17
N VAL A 109 -38.96 -37.59 -14.25
CA VAL A 109 -38.15 -36.61 -14.98
C VAL A 109 -37.63 -37.16 -16.31
N ASN A 110 -37.97 -36.49 -17.42
CA ASN A 110 -37.45 -36.85 -18.75
C ASN A 110 -36.15 -36.10 -19.09
N VAL A 111 -35.02 -36.61 -18.60
CA VAL A 111 -33.67 -36.05 -18.85
C VAL A 111 -33.21 -36.08 -20.31
N LYS A 112 -33.91 -36.80 -21.20
CA LYS A 112 -33.58 -36.89 -22.65
C LYS A 112 -34.31 -35.84 -23.49
N SER A 113 -35.27 -35.12 -22.91
CA SER A 113 -35.98 -34.06 -23.61
C SER A 113 -35.06 -32.91 -23.97
N LYS A 114 -35.32 -32.24 -25.10
CA LYS A 114 -34.60 -31.01 -25.49
C LYS A 114 -34.88 -29.84 -24.53
N ASP A 115 -35.97 -29.93 -23.78
CA ASP A 115 -36.41 -28.90 -22.84
C ASP A 115 -35.96 -29.18 -21.40
N TYR A 116 -35.18 -30.25 -21.16
CA TYR A 116 -34.69 -30.59 -19.84
C TYR A 116 -33.70 -29.53 -19.33
N ARG A 117 -33.97 -29.02 -18.12
CA ARG A 117 -33.10 -28.13 -17.37
C ARG A 117 -33.07 -28.60 -15.92
N PRO A 118 -31.88 -28.92 -15.36
CA PRO A 118 -31.77 -29.26 -13.95
C PRO A 118 -32.19 -28.07 -13.10
N THR A 119 -33.09 -28.29 -12.13
CA THR A 119 -33.51 -27.21 -11.22
C THR A 119 -32.58 -27.14 -10.01
N THR A 120 -31.58 -26.29 -10.18
CA THR A 120 -30.75 -25.66 -9.14
C THR A 120 -31.42 -25.20 -7.84
N PRO A 121 -31.17 -25.72 -6.63
CA PRO A 121 -31.44 -24.93 -5.43
C PRO A 121 -30.61 -23.63 -5.48
N GLU A 122 -31.24 -22.48 -5.27
CA GLU A 122 -30.58 -21.17 -5.37
C GLU A 122 -30.36 -20.56 -3.98
N ALA A 123 -29.10 -20.46 -3.59
CA ALA A 123 -28.70 -19.82 -2.34
C ALA A 123 -28.69 -18.30 -2.52
N HIS A 124 -29.45 -17.60 -1.68
CA HIS A 124 -29.54 -16.15 -1.68
C HIS A 124 -28.55 -15.55 -0.68
N PRO A 125 -28.08 -14.30 -0.89
CA PRO A 125 -27.10 -13.65 -0.01
C PRO A 125 -27.60 -13.44 1.42
N GLN A 126 -28.91 -13.50 1.67
CA GLN A 126 -29.50 -13.46 3.01
C GLN A 126 -29.46 -14.81 3.75
N GLY A 127 -28.86 -15.84 3.14
CA GLY A 127 -28.76 -17.19 3.69
C GLY A 127 -30.00 -18.06 3.46
N THR A 128 -31.00 -17.56 2.76
CA THR A 128 -32.18 -18.35 2.36
C THR A 128 -31.88 -19.19 1.13
N VAL A 129 -32.39 -20.42 1.06
CA VAL A 129 -32.29 -21.29 -0.12
C VAL A 129 -33.66 -21.43 -0.74
N THR A 130 -33.78 -21.16 -2.05
CA THR A 130 -34.99 -21.50 -2.81
C THR A 130 -34.81 -22.89 -3.40
N ASN A 131 -35.68 -23.81 -3.01
CA ASN A 131 -35.64 -25.20 -3.43
C ASN A 131 -36.34 -25.38 -4.78
N ALA A 132 -36.09 -26.52 -5.44
CA ALA A 132 -36.69 -26.85 -6.72
C ALA A 132 -38.23 -26.99 -6.68
N ASP A 133 -38.80 -27.28 -5.51
CA ASP A 133 -40.25 -27.36 -5.27
C ASP A 133 -40.91 -25.98 -5.05
N GLY A 134 -40.13 -24.89 -5.12
CA GLY A 134 -40.60 -23.52 -4.89
C GLY A 134 -40.72 -23.13 -3.42
N THR A 135 -40.25 -23.96 -2.49
CA THR A 135 -40.16 -23.60 -1.07
C THR A 135 -38.92 -22.76 -0.78
N LEU A 136 -39.00 -21.88 0.23
CA LEU A 136 -37.85 -21.13 0.75
C LEU A 136 -37.44 -21.71 2.10
N THR A 137 -36.21 -22.19 2.22
CA THR A 137 -35.60 -22.58 3.49
C THR A 137 -34.81 -21.41 4.07
N TYR A 138 -35.08 -21.05 5.31
CA TYR A 138 -34.38 -20.00 6.05
C TYR A 138 -33.18 -20.55 6.83
N PRO A 139 -32.22 -19.69 7.23
CA PRO A 139 -31.06 -20.10 8.02
C PRO A 139 -31.41 -20.73 9.37
N ASP A 140 -32.57 -20.40 9.95
CA ASP A 140 -33.09 -20.97 11.19
C ASP A 140 -33.71 -22.36 11.01
N GLY A 141 -33.73 -22.87 9.78
CA GLY A 141 -34.33 -24.16 9.41
C GLY A 141 -35.85 -24.09 9.18
N SER A 142 -36.48 -22.93 9.30
CA SER A 142 -37.88 -22.79 8.91
C SER A 142 -38.04 -22.87 7.38
N VAL A 143 -39.16 -23.42 6.93
CA VAL A 143 -39.46 -23.57 5.49
C VAL A 143 -40.76 -22.86 5.17
N ARG A 144 -40.73 -21.92 4.24
CA ARG A 144 -41.91 -21.26 3.70
C ARG A 144 -42.34 -21.90 2.39
N ARG A 145 -43.59 -22.34 2.34
CA ARG A 145 -44.21 -22.90 1.13
C ARG A 145 -44.74 -21.80 0.21
N ALA A 146 -45.05 -22.18 -1.02
CA ALA A 146 -45.62 -21.29 -2.03
C ALA A 146 -46.99 -20.69 -1.64
N ASP A 147 -47.73 -21.36 -0.75
CA ASP A 147 -49.02 -20.87 -0.21
C ASP A 147 -48.85 -19.80 0.90
N GLY A 148 -47.60 -19.47 1.27
CA GLY A 148 -47.27 -18.52 2.31
C GLY A 148 -47.19 -19.11 3.73
N SER A 149 -47.50 -20.40 3.92
CA SER A 149 -47.36 -21.08 5.20
C SER A 149 -45.89 -21.33 5.54
N THR A 150 -45.54 -21.21 6.82
CA THR A 150 -44.20 -21.47 7.34
C THR A 150 -44.22 -22.66 8.28
N VAL A 151 -43.34 -23.62 8.07
CA VAL A 151 -43.12 -24.77 8.96
C VAL A 151 -41.82 -24.56 9.70
N ASP A 152 -41.89 -24.49 11.04
CA ASP A 152 -40.72 -24.47 11.91
C ASP A 152 -40.20 -25.91 12.12
N SER A 153 -38.88 -26.08 12.08
CA SER A 153 -38.20 -27.33 12.39
C SER A 153 -38.29 -27.70 13.88
N GLY A 154 -38.69 -26.77 14.76
CA GLY A 154 -39.05 -27.03 16.15
C GLY A 154 -40.58 -26.94 16.36
N GLY A 155 -41.30 -28.06 16.37
CA GLY A 155 -42.78 -28.08 16.45
C GLY A 155 -43.41 -27.46 17.72
N PRO A 156 -44.75 -27.43 17.89
CA PRO A 156 -45.84 -27.72 16.96
C PRO A 156 -46.45 -26.45 16.33
N GLU A 157 -47.21 -26.63 15.24
CA GLU A 157 -47.90 -25.58 14.49
C GLU A 157 -48.65 -24.57 15.37
N LEU A 158 -48.19 -23.31 15.37
CA LEU A 158 -49.01 -22.19 15.81
C LEU A 158 -49.83 -21.70 14.63
N ARG A 159 -51.07 -22.22 14.53
CA ARG A 159 -52.13 -21.64 13.69
C ARG A 159 -52.42 -20.21 14.16
N GLY A 160 -52.19 -19.24 13.26
CA GLY A 160 -52.85 -17.93 13.30
C GLY A 160 -54.17 -17.96 12.55
#